data_AF-F9PTD6-F1
#
_entry.id   AF-F9PTD6-F1
#
_cell.length_a   1.000
_cell.length_b   1.000
_cell.length_c   1.000
_cell.angle_alpha   90.00
_cell.angle_beta   90.00
_cell.angle_gamma   90.00
#
_symmetry.space_group_name_H-M   'P 1'
#
loop_
_entity.id
_entity.type
_entity.pdbx_description
1 polymer ?
#
loop_
_entity_poly.entity_id
_entity_poly.type
_entity_poly.pdbx_seq_one_letter_code
_entity_poly.pdbx_strand_id
1 'polypeptide(L)'
;MRQKQFDKKSEEYKNLLSEINDLNSKIKLEKLQFDEEKNSKYAIPYSYYASLTTSIKYYEVLYDVDLVVHIRGSKEVLDTVEKNIYNLTSLGRSEDFVEIKEVKFVNIYEDNPNDIEFMYNSGYVPTDAIEQETIFLKDIFKEITEKIEARGTNYYINKNYEIQDGKRKFKKYRVGYLSEYKIDFDELKEYNKSTDKNIYLDEDGYIVSLV
;
A
#
# COMPACT_ATOMS: atom_id res chain seq x y z
N MET A 1 -12.11 62.53 -0.50
CA MET A 1 -12.25 61.80 0.78
C MET A 1 -12.27 62.81 1.91
N ARG A 2 -13.25 62.75 2.82
CA ARG A 2 -13.41 63.67 3.98
C ARG A 2 -12.11 63.85 4.77
N GLN A 3 -11.32 62.79 4.93
CA GLN A 3 -10.05 62.80 5.65
C GLN A 3 -8.98 63.77 5.06
N LYS A 4 -9.05 64.09 3.76
CA LYS A 4 -8.13 65.04 3.10
C LYS A 4 -8.51 66.51 3.32
N GLN A 5 -9.66 66.77 3.94
CA GLN A 5 -10.16 68.13 4.21
C GLN A 5 -9.74 68.66 5.58
N PHE A 6 -9.20 67.81 6.46
CA PHE A 6 -8.75 68.16 7.81
C PHE A 6 -7.22 68.19 7.90
N ASP A 7 -6.67 69.08 8.72
CA ASP A 7 -5.23 69.14 8.99
C ASP A 7 -4.78 67.85 9.70
N LYS A 8 -3.63 67.29 9.32
CA LYS A 8 -3.09 66.05 9.89
C LYS A 8 -2.83 66.13 11.39
N LYS A 9 -2.68 67.34 11.95
CA LYS A 9 -2.52 67.58 13.39
C LYS A 9 -3.86 67.80 14.12
N SER A 10 -4.97 67.97 13.40
CA SER A 10 -6.28 68.22 13.99
C SER A 10 -6.81 66.97 14.71
N GLU A 11 -7.58 67.20 15.77
CA GLU A 11 -8.16 66.12 16.56
C GLU A 11 -9.23 65.37 15.76
N GLU A 12 -9.94 66.06 14.85
CA GLU A 12 -10.88 65.43 13.92
C GLU A 12 -10.18 64.45 12.98
N TYR A 13 -8.97 64.77 12.48
CA TYR A 13 -8.21 63.86 11.62
C TYR A 13 -7.80 62.57 12.35
N LYS A 14 -7.32 62.69 13.60
CA LYS A 14 -6.90 61.54 14.42
C LYS A 14 -8.08 60.63 14.75
N ASN A 15 -9.23 61.19 15.12
CA ASN A 15 -10.45 60.43 15.39
C ASN A 15 -10.92 59.66 14.14
N LEU A 16 -10.92 60.33 12.98
CA LEU A 16 -11.33 59.71 11.71
C LEU A 16 -10.36 58.60 11.26
N LEU A 17 -9.06 58.73 11.57
CA LEU A 17 -8.05 57.70 11.32
C LEU A 17 -8.23 56.49 12.24
N SER A 18 -8.52 56.71 13.53
CA SER A 18 -8.86 55.65 14.49
C SER A 18 -10.05 54.84 14.01
N GLU A 19 -11.12 55.52 13.61
CA GLU A 19 -12.36 54.90 13.15
C GLU A 19 -12.14 54.05 11.87
N ILE A 20 -11.33 54.55 10.93
CA ILE A 20 -10.92 53.80 9.74
C ILE A 20 -10.12 52.54 10.11
N ASN A 21 -9.19 52.63 11.06
CA ASN A 21 -8.40 51.49 11.49
C ASN A 21 -9.26 50.44 12.20
N ASP A 22 -10.22 50.86 13.01
CA ASP A 22 -11.17 49.96 13.66
C ASP A 22 -12.07 49.26 12.63
N LEU A 23 -12.58 50.00 11.64
CA LEU A 23 -13.35 49.45 10.52
C LEU A 23 -12.54 48.42 9.72
N ASN A 24 -11.28 48.74 9.38
CA ASN A 24 -10.40 47.80 8.68
C ASN A 24 -10.12 46.54 9.49
N SER A 25 -9.97 46.68 10.82
CA SER A 25 -9.77 45.55 11.72
C SER A 25 -11.01 44.64 11.78
N LYS A 26 -12.22 45.23 11.83
CA LYS A 26 -13.49 44.49 11.75
C LYS A 26 -13.64 43.76 10.41
N ILE A 27 -13.36 44.42 9.29
CA ILE A 27 -13.41 43.80 7.96
C ILE A 27 -12.46 42.60 7.87
N LYS A 28 -11.26 42.71 8.46
CA LYS A 28 -10.30 41.61 8.47
C LYS A 28 -10.81 40.42 9.29
N LEU A 29 -11.44 40.68 10.44
CA LEU A 29 -12.01 39.65 11.30
C LEU A 29 -13.19 38.93 10.62
N GLU A 30 -14.10 39.69 10.00
CA GLU A 30 -15.25 39.13 9.26
C GLU A 30 -14.79 38.27 8.08
N LYS A 31 -13.74 38.68 7.36
CA LYS A 31 -13.16 37.85 6.27
C LYS A 31 -12.60 36.52 6.78
N LEU A 32 -11.87 36.55 7.89
CA LEU A 32 -11.33 35.32 8.51
C LEU A 32 -12.45 34.36 8.91
N GLN A 33 -13.50 34.88 9.57
CA GLN A 33 -14.66 34.07 9.97
C GLN A 33 -15.39 33.50 8.75
N PHE A 34 -15.59 34.31 7.72
CA PHE A 34 -16.21 33.85 6.47
C PHE A 34 -15.39 32.76 5.79
N ASP A 35 -14.06 32.90 5.72
CA ASP A 35 -13.18 31.88 5.13
C ASP A 35 -13.17 30.57 5.94
N GLU A 36 -13.20 30.64 7.28
CA GLU A 36 -13.34 29.47 8.15
C GLU A 36 -14.69 28.77 7.98
N GLU A 37 -15.79 29.52 7.96
CA GLU A 37 -17.12 28.95 7.71
C GLU A 37 -17.22 28.35 6.32
N LYS A 38 -16.71 29.05 5.31
CA LYS A 38 -16.68 28.56 3.93
C LYS A 38 -15.91 27.25 3.82
N ASN A 39 -14.74 27.17 4.45
CA ASN A 39 -13.92 25.96 4.43
C ASN A 39 -14.60 24.81 5.17
N SER A 40 -15.06 25.04 6.40
CA SER A 40 -15.65 23.99 7.24
C SER A 40 -16.99 23.47 6.71
N LYS A 41 -17.88 24.35 6.23
CA LYS A 41 -19.23 23.97 5.78
C LYS A 41 -19.29 23.53 4.33
N TYR A 42 -18.41 24.02 3.47
CA TYR A 42 -18.50 23.77 2.03
C TYR A 42 -17.25 23.11 1.46
N ALA A 43 -16.07 23.73 1.60
CA ALA A 43 -14.88 23.24 0.89
C ALA A 43 -14.45 21.84 1.38
N ILE A 44 -14.41 21.61 2.69
CA ILE A 44 -14.05 20.32 3.29
C ILE A 44 -15.10 19.26 2.94
N PRO A 45 -16.41 19.46 3.18
CA PRO A 45 -17.43 18.49 2.81
C PRO A 45 -17.45 18.16 1.31
N TYR A 46 -17.34 19.18 0.46
CA TYR A 46 -17.30 18.98 -0.99
C TYR A 46 -16.07 18.17 -1.43
N SER A 47 -14.92 18.36 -0.78
CA SER A 47 -13.70 17.61 -1.10
C SER A 47 -13.84 16.09 -0.92
N TYR A 48 -14.74 15.63 -0.03
CA TYR A 48 -15.04 14.20 0.12
C TYR A 48 -15.74 13.60 -1.10
N TYR A 49 -16.43 14.42 -1.89
CA TYR A 49 -17.23 14.01 -3.05
C TYR A 49 -16.67 14.53 -4.38
N ALA A 50 -15.67 15.42 -4.33
CA ALA A 50 -14.99 15.93 -5.51
C ALA A 50 -14.20 14.79 -6.16
N SER A 51 -14.88 14.00 -6.97
CA SER A 51 -14.26 13.05 -7.87
C SER A 51 -13.37 13.84 -8.82
N LEU A 52 -12.09 13.47 -8.86
CA LEU A 52 -11.17 13.92 -9.88
C LEU A 52 -11.87 13.71 -11.23
N THR A 53 -12.27 14.80 -11.89
CA THR A 53 -12.72 14.79 -13.29
C THR A 53 -11.48 14.56 -14.14
N THR A 54 -10.81 13.42 -13.94
CA THR A 54 -9.71 12.99 -14.78
C THR A 54 -10.33 12.51 -16.07
N SER A 55 -9.84 13.03 -17.19
CA SER A 55 -10.09 12.55 -18.54
C SER A 55 -10.20 11.02 -18.61
N ILE A 56 -10.95 10.48 -19.55
CA ILE A 56 -11.07 9.03 -19.76
C ILE A 56 -9.66 8.42 -19.83
N LYS A 57 -9.36 7.52 -18.89
CA LYS A 57 -8.10 6.79 -18.83
C LYS A 57 -8.40 5.31 -18.96
N TYR A 58 -7.62 4.64 -19.80
CA TYR A 58 -7.67 3.20 -19.97
C TYR A 58 -6.66 2.57 -19.00
N TYR A 59 -7.12 1.61 -18.24
CA TYR A 59 -6.31 0.85 -17.30
C TYR A 59 -6.60 -0.63 -17.48
N GLU A 60 -5.57 -1.45 -17.33
CA GLU A 60 -5.73 -2.89 -17.18
C GLU A 60 -6.14 -3.17 -15.73
N VAL A 61 -7.15 -4.03 -15.56
CA VAL A 61 -7.70 -4.37 -14.26
C VAL A 61 -7.66 -5.88 -14.13
N LEU A 62 -7.22 -6.37 -12.97
CA LEU A 62 -7.34 -7.77 -12.62
C LEU A 62 -8.79 -8.03 -12.19
N TYR A 63 -9.41 -9.04 -12.78
CA TYR A 63 -10.80 -9.40 -12.51
C TYR A 63 -10.86 -10.79 -11.90
N ASP A 64 -11.72 -10.96 -10.90
CA ASP A 64 -12.00 -12.24 -10.23
C ASP A 64 -10.71 -12.92 -9.70
N VAL A 65 -10.02 -12.23 -8.79
CA VAL A 65 -8.77 -12.70 -8.20
C VAL A 65 -8.96 -13.13 -6.76
N ASP A 66 -8.45 -14.30 -6.43
CA ASP A 66 -8.31 -14.80 -5.07
C ASP A 66 -6.88 -14.57 -4.57
N LEU A 67 -6.74 -13.98 -3.39
CA LEU A 67 -5.45 -13.60 -2.82
C LEU A 67 -5.30 -14.13 -1.39
N VAL A 68 -4.13 -14.68 -1.11
CA VAL A 68 -3.67 -15.00 0.25
C VAL A 68 -2.55 -14.03 0.60
N VAL A 69 -2.67 -13.37 1.75
CA VAL A 69 -1.72 -12.35 2.21
C VAL A 69 -1.21 -12.71 3.60
N HIS A 70 0.05 -13.12 3.69
CA HIS A 70 0.71 -13.34 4.96
C HIS A 70 1.22 -12.02 5.55
N ILE A 71 0.87 -11.75 6.80
CA ILE A 71 1.27 -10.53 7.53
C ILE A 71 2.17 -10.94 8.69
N ARG A 72 3.38 -10.37 8.75
CA ARG A 72 4.32 -10.53 9.86
C ARG A 72 4.41 -9.24 10.66
N GLY A 73 4.28 -9.33 11.97
CA GLY A 73 4.37 -8.19 12.88
C GLY A 73 4.53 -8.62 14.34
N SER A 74 4.57 -7.66 15.26
CA SER A 74 4.46 -7.96 16.69
C SER A 74 3.04 -8.45 17.00
N LYS A 75 2.87 -9.16 18.13
CA LYS A 75 1.56 -9.67 18.53
C LYS A 75 0.53 -8.55 18.66
N GLU A 76 0.91 -7.39 19.21
CA GLU A 76 -0.04 -6.26 19.34
C GLU A 76 -0.51 -5.73 17.97
N VAL A 77 0.40 -5.67 16.99
CA VAL A 77 0.07 -5.24 15.63
C VAL A 77 -0.86 -6.26 14.96
N LEU A 78 -0.55 -7.55 15.06
CA LEU A 78 -1.36 -8.60 14.44
C LEU A 78 -2.76 -8.68 15.06
N ASP A 79 -2.88 -8.56 16.38
CA ASP A 79 -4.18 -8.52 17.07
C ASP A 79 -5.02 -7.31 16.65
N THR A 80 -4.35 -6.17 16.43
CA THR A 80 -5.01 -4.97 15.90
C THR A 80 -5.52 -5.18 14.48
N VAL A 81 -4.74 -5.86 13.63
CA VAL A 81 -5.13 -6.20 12.25
C VAL A 81 -6.32 -7.16 12.28
N GLU A 82 -6.23 -8.28 13.00
CA GLU A 82 -7.31 -9.28 13.11
C GLU A 82 -8.64 -8.64 13.53
N LYS A 83 -8.61 -7.74 14.51
CA LYS A 83 -9.81 -7.04 15.00
C LYS A 83 -10.44 -6.10 13.96
N ASN A 84 -9.66 -5.54 13.04
CA ASN A 84 -10.10 -4.47 12.14
C ASN A 84 -10.14 -4.85 10.66
N ILE A 85 -9.64 -6.03 10.28
CA ILE A 85 -9.47 -6.44 8.89
C ILE A 85 -10.79 -6.45 8.11
N TYR A 86 -11.92 -6.78 8.76
CA TYR A 86 -13.25 -6.74 8.16
C TYR A 86 -13.77 -5.33 7.86
N ASN A 87 -13.06 -4.28 8.30
CA ASN A 87 -13.33 -2.89 7.90
C ASN A 87 -12.69 -2.55 6.54
N LEU A 88 -11.87 -3.43 5.96
CA LEU A 88 -11.27 -3.24 4.65
C LEU A 88 -12.34 -3.41 3.55
N THR A 89 -12.61 -2.33 2.81
CA THR A 89 -13.66 -2.32 1.77
C THR A 89 -13.13 -2.51 0.36
N SER A 90 -11.85 -2.20 0.12
CA SER A 90 -11.26 -2.19 -1.22
C SER A 90 -9.76 -2.48 -1.17
N LEU A 91 -9.22 -3.05 -2.25
CA LEU A 91 -7.79 -3.30 -2.42
C LEU A 91 -7.23 -2.48 -3.58
N GLY A 92 -6.30 -1.57 -3.29
CA GLY A 92 -5.73 -0.68 -4.31
C GLY A 92 -6.60 0.57 -4.51
N ARG A 93 -7.49 0.56 -5.51
CA ARG A 93 -8.37 1.71 -5.78
C ARG A 93 -9.68 1.56 -5.00
N SER A 94 -10.32 2.69 -4.69
CA SER A 94 -11.57 2.70 -3.91
C SER A 94 -12.73 1.95 -4.59
N GLU A 95 -12.67 1.78 -5.90
CA GLU A 95 -13.65 1.04 -6.70
C GLU A 95 -13.37 -0.46 -6.82
N ASP A 96 -12.18 -0.93 -6.42
CA ASP A 96 -11.80 -2.34 -6.46
C ASP A 96 -12.19 -3.01 -5.13
N PHE A 97 -13.47 -3.39 -5.02
CA PHE A 97 -14.02 -4.00 -3.81
C PHE A 97 -13.39 -5.35 -3.49
N VAL A 98 -13.26 -5.65 -2.19
CA VAL A 98 -12.73 -6.93 -1.70
C VAL A 98 -13.69 -7.57 -0.72
N GLU A 99 -13.74 -8.90 -0.72
CA GLU A 99 -14.42 -9.71 0.28
C GLU A 99 -13.38 -10.49 1.09
N ILE A 100 -13.40 -10.36 2.42
CA ILE A 100 -12.50 -11.12 3.29
C ILE A 100 -13.14 -12.47 3.63
N LYS A 101 -12.60 -13.55 3.06
CA LYS A 101 -13.10 -14.92 3.28
C LYS A 101 -12.67 -15.52 4.61
N GLU A 102 -11.40 -15.37 4.97
CA GLU A 102 -10.82 -15.99 6.16
C GLU A 102 -9.67 -15.14 6.71
N VAL A 103 -9.54 -15.12 8.03
CA VAL A 103 -8.40 -14.55 8.75
C VAL A 103 -8.07 -15.46 9.91
N LYS A 104 -6.82 -15.91 9.98
CA LYS A 104 -6.31 -16.75 11.07
C LYS A 104 -4.83 -16.52 11.31
N PHE A 105 -4.40 -16.83 12.53
CA PHE A 105 -2.99 -17.03 12.82
C PHE A 105 -2.58 -18.41 12.31
N VAL A 106 -1.47 -18.45 11.58
CA VAL A 106 -0.91 -19.70 11.02
C VAL A 106 0.48 -19.95 11.56
N ASN A 107 0.84 -21.23 11.65
CA ASN A 107 2.21 -21.64 11.89
C ASN A 107 2.99 -21.69 10.57
N ILE A 108 4.29 -21.41 10.62
CA ILE A 108 5.20 -21.49 9.48
C ILE A 108 6.27 -22.55 9.73
N TYR A 109 6.67 -23.22 8.67
CA TYR A 109 7.56 -24.38 8.71
C TYR A 109 8.69 -24.23 7.70
N GLU A 110 9.90 -24.60 8.13
CA GLU A 110 11.10 -24.75 7.27
C GLU A 110 11.26 -26.20 6.77
N ASP A 111 10.29 -27.06 7.09
CA ASP A 111 10.24 -28.45 6.68
C ASP A 111 8.88 -28.73 6.05
N ASN A 112 8.66 -29.97 5.60
CA ASN A 112 7.38 -30.40 5.06
C ASN A 112 6.47 -30.92 6.17
N PRO A 113 5.63 -30.09 6.82
CA PRO A 113 4.83 -30.54 7.96
C PRO A 113 3.81 -31.62 7.59
N ASN A 114 3.44 -31.72 6.31
CA ASN A 114 2.32 -32.51 5.82
C ASN A 114 2.74 -33.49 4.70
N ASP A 115 4.04 -33.73 4.50
CA ASP A 115 4.58 -34.53 3.40
C ASP A 115 4.00 -34.15 2.02
N ILE A 116 3.72 -32.85 1.82
CA ILE A 116 3.17 -32.31 0.58
C ILE A 116 4.26 -32.34 -0.48
N GLU A 117 4.12 -33.24 -1.45
CA GLU A 117 5.09 -33.37 -2.54
C GLU A 117 5.00 -32.21 -3.55
N PHE A 118 3.78 -31.70 -3.77
CA PHE A 118 3.51 -30.61 -4.71
C PHE A 118 2.56 -29.58 -4.10
N MET A 119 2.96 -28.32 -4.19
CA MET A 119 2.12 -27.19 -3.84
C MET A 119 1.33 -26.78 -5.07
N TYR A 120 0.01 -26.95 -5.04
CA TYR A 120 -0.87 -26.54 -6.15
C TYR A 120 -1.20 -25.05 -6.11
N ASN A 121 -0.80 -24.37 -5.04
CA ASN A 121 -0.99 -22.94 -4.88
C ASN A 121 -0.03 -22.17 -5.80
N SER A 122 -0.42 -20.94 -6.13
CA SER A 122 0.46 -19.99 -6.82
C SER A 122 1.08 -19.02 -5.82
N GLY A 123 2.26 -18.50 -6.13
CA GLY A 123 2.96 -17.61 -5.21
C GLY A 123 4.11 -16.85 -5.85
N TYR A 124 4.50 -15.76 -5.19
CA TYR A 124 5.69 -15.00 -5.54
C TYR A 124 6.88 -15.50 -4.72
N VAL A 125 7.91 -15.96 -5.41
CA VAL A 125 9.13 -16.47 -4.77
C VAL A 125 10.35 -15.70 -5.25
N PRO A 126 11.41 -15.58 -4.44
CA PRO A 126 12.65 -14.96 -4.87
C PRO A 126 13.22 -15.68 -6.09
N THR A 127 13.64 -14.95 -7.12
CA THR A 127 14.18 -15.60 -8.34
C THR A 127 15.45 -16.40 -8.08
N ASP A 128 16.25 -15.98 -7.11
CA ASP A 128 17.45 -16.68 -6.68
C ASP A 128 17.15 -18.04 -6.04
N ALA A 129 16.00 -18.21 -5.37
CA ALA A 129 15.59 -19.53 -4.88
C ALA A 129 15.23 -20.50 -6.02
N ILE A 130 14.75 -19.97 -7.15
CA ILE A 130 14.52 -20.76 -8.37
C ILE A 130 15.86 -21.08 -9.05
N GLU A 131 16.74 -20.08 -9.17
CA GLU A 131 18.06 -20.23 -9.80
C GLU A 131 19.00 -21.17 -9.04
N GLN A 132 18.82 -21.30 -7.71
CA GLN A 132 19.54 -22.24 -6.85
C GLN A 132 18.86 -23.61 -6.71
N GLU A 133 17.79 -23.86 -7.48
CA GLU A 133 17.07 -25.14 -7.42
C GLU A 133 16.48 -25.46 -6.02
N THR A 134 16.25 -24.44 -5.19
CA THR A 134 15.50 -24.59 -3.93
C THR A 134 14.01 -24.80 -4.21
N ILE A 135 13.50 -24.14 -5.26
CA ILE A 135 12.10 -24.24 -5.71
C ILE A 135 12.08 -24.63 -7.18
N PHE A 136 11.40 -25.72 -7.47
CA PHE A 136 11.20 -26.25 -8.82
C PHE A 136 9.80 -25.96 -9.30
N LEU A 137 9.68 -25.54 -10.56
CA LEU A 137 8.39 -25.52 -11.23
C LEU A 137 7.98 -26.97 -11.55
N LYS A 138 6.69 -27.29 -11.38
CA LYS A 138 6.17 -28.55 -11.88
C LYS A 138 6.31 -28.57 -13.41
N ASP A 139 6.87 -29.66 -13.93
CA ASP A 139 7.34 -29.86 -15.30
C ASP A 139 6.23 -29.85 -16.39
N ILE A 140 5.29 -28.89 -16.38
CA ILE A 140 4.30 -28.74 -17.46
C ILE A 140 4.99 -28.31 -18.78
N PHE A 141 6.17 -27.68 -18.71
CA PHE A 141 6.86 -27.13 -19.89
C PHE A 141 8.08 -27.92 -20.39
N LYS A 142 8.63 -28.86 -19.60
CA LYS A 142 9.74 -29.70 -20.10
C LYS A 142 9.31 -30.58 -21.27
N GLU A 143 8.04 -30.98 -21.33
CA GLU A 143 7.52 -31.81 -22.43
C GLU A 143 7.28 -31.02 -23.73
N ILE A 144 7.11 -29.69 -23.68
CA ILE A 144 6.70 -28.90 -24.85
C ILE A 144 7.90 -28.29 -25.59
N THR A 145 8.99 -27.95 -24.90
CA THR A 145 10.18 -27.37 -25.54
C THR A 145 11.47 -27.78 -24.83
N GLU A 146 12.23 -28.71 -25.42
CA GLU A 146 13.60 -29.09 -25.00
C GLU A 146 14.62 -27.92 -24.98
N LYS A 147 14.20 -26.69 -25.32
CA LYS A 147 15.08 -25.53 -25.56
C LYS A 147 14.83 -24.31 -24.68
N ILE A 148 13.74 -24.24 -23.92
CA ILE A 148 13.42 -23.08 -23.08
C ILE A 148 12.93 -23.56 -21.73
N GLU A 149 13.75 -23.40 -20.69
CA GLU A 149 13.32 -23.60 -19.30
C GLU A 149 12.24 -22.58 -18.96
N ALA A 150 11.04 -23.05 -18.63
CA ALA A 150 10.00 -22.19 -18.07
C ALA A 150 10.39 -21.82 -16.63
N ARG A 151 10.73 -20.54 -16.40
CA ARG A 151 11.15 -20.01 -15.09
C ARG A 151 10.10 -19.12 -14.41
N GLY A 152 8.84 -19.22 -14.83
CA GLY A 152 7.75 -18.33 -14.40
C GLY A 152 7.84 -16.92 -14.99
N THR A 153 6.95 -16.03 -14.57
CA THR A 153 7.00 -14.60 -14.97
C THR A 153 7.72 -13.77 -13.91
N ASN A 154 8.73 -13.01 -14.33
CA ASN A 154 9.55 -12.19 -13.43
C ASN A 154 8.90 -10.84 -13.13
N TYR A 155 8.86 -10.48 -11.85
CA TYR A 155 8.35 -9.20 -11.36
C TYR A 155 9.33 -8.55 -10.38
N TYR A 156 9.10 -7.27 -10.10
CA TYR A 156 9.73 -6.58 -8.97
C TYR A 156 8.65 -6.17 -7.98
N ILE A 157 8.67 -6.76 -6.79
CA ILE A 157 7.75 -6.38 -5.71
C ILE A 157 8.41 -5.31 -4.84
N ASN A 158 7.63 -4.28 -4.53
CA ASN A 158 8.00 -3.23 -3.59
C ASN A 158 7.68 -3.69 -2.16
N LYS A 159 8.65 -3.65 -1.25
CA LYS A 159 8.47 -4.10 0.14
C LYS A 159 8.77 -2.98 1.11
N ASN A 160 9.66 -3.17 2.07
CA ASN A 160 10.02 -2.14 3.04
C ASN A 160 10.37 -0.82 2.34
N TYR A 161 9.97 0.31 2.92
CA TYR A 161 10.27 1.63 2.35
C TYR A 161 10.89 2.56 3.40
N GLU A 162 11.72 3.46 2.90
CA GLU A 162 12.22 4.59 3.66
C GLU A 162 11.61 5.88 3.13
N ILE A 163 11.41 6.85 4.01
CA ILE A 163 11.01 8.20 3.59
C ILE A 163 12.29 9.01 3.34
N GLN A 164 12.54 9.36 2.09
CA GLN A 164 13.66 10.21 1.68
C GLN A 164 13.11 11.39 0.87
N ASP A 165 13.45 12.62 1.27
CA ASP A 165 12.95 13.86 0.65
C ASP A 165 11.42 13.94 0.55
N GLY A 166 10.72 13.47 1.59
CA GLY A 166 9.25 13.43 1.62
C GLY A 166 8.61 12.39 0.70
N LYS A 167 9.41 11.52 0.05
CA LYS A 167 8.94 10.47 -0.84
C LYS A 167 9.28 9.09 -0.28
N ARG A 168 8.38 8.13 -0.48
CA ARG A 168 8.65 6.71 -0.16
C ARG A 168 9.60 6.13 -1.21
N LYS A 169 10.76 5.62 -0.78
CA LYS A 169 11.65 4.82 -1.61
C LYS A 169 11.56 3.36 -1.15
N PHE A 170 10.98 2.53 -2.00
CA PHE A 170 10.76 1.10 -1.73
C PHE A 170 12.00 0.27 -2.07
N LYS A 171 12.34 -0.68 -1.21
CA LYS A 171 13.25 -1.79 -1.55
C LYS A 171 12.51 -2.72 -2.51
N LYS A 172 13.13 -3.00 -3.65
CA LYS A 172 12.56 -3.86 -4.70
C LYS A 172 13.21 -5.23 -4.66
N TYR A 173 12.37 -6.26 -4.68
CA TYR A 173 12.80 -7.65 -4.74
C TYR A 173 12.40 -8.25 -6.08
N ARG A 174 13.37 -8.86 -6.76
CA ARG A 174 13.12 -9.63 -7.98
C ARG A 174 12.51 -10.97 -7.59
N VAL A 175 11.30 -11.23 -8.09
CA VAL A 175 10.54 -12.43 -7.77
C VAL A 175 10.01 -13.10 -9.03
N GLY A 176 9.85 -14.41 -9.00
CA GLY A 176 9.11 -15.18 -9.99
C GLY A 176 7.69 -15.44 -9.48
N TYR A 177 6.68 -15.18 -10.32
CA TYR A 177 5.34 -15.72 -10.10
C TYR A 177 5.30 -17.15 -10.63
N LEU A 178 5.01 -18.09 -9.75
CA LEU A 178 4.95 -19.52 -10.05
C LEU A 178 3.54 -20.05 -9.76
N SER A 179 3.13 -21.02 -10.55
CA SER A 179 1.95 -21.85 -10.34
C SER A 179 2.41 -23.29 -10.32
N GLU A 180 1.97 -24.06 -9.33
CA GLU A 180 2.37 -25.45 -9.12
C GLU A 180 3.88 -25.66 -9.00
N TYR A 181 4.38 -25.76 -7.77
CA TYR A 181 5.82 -25.88 -7.51
C TYR A 181 6.13 -27.00 -6.50
N LYS A 182 7.38 -27.45 -6.53
CA LYS A 182 7.99 -28.35 -5.57
C LYS A 182 9.08 -27.61 -4.82
N ILE A 183 9.19 -27.85 -3.52
CA ILE A 183 10.24 -27.31 -2.66
C ILE A 183 11.19 -28.45 -2.32
N ASP A 184 12.49 -28.21 -2.44
CA ASP A 184 13.50 -29.03 -1.76
C ASP A 184 13.77 -28.44 -0.39
N PHE A 185 13.34 -29.14 0.66
CA PHE A 185 13.40 -28.64 2.03
C PHE A 185 14.81 -28.68 2.63
N ASP A 186 15.71 -29.52 2.11
CA ASP A 186 17.10 -29.53 2.56
C ASP A 186 17.83 -28.30 2.01
N GLU A 187 17.65 -28.02 0.72
CA GLU A 187 18.15 -26.80 0.08
C GLU A 187 17.47 -25.54 0.65
N LEU A 188 16.18 -25.60 1.02
CA LEU A 188 15.46 -24.47 1.63
C LEU A 188 16.10 -24.04 2.95
N LYS A 189 16.49 -25.01 3.78
CA LYS A 189 17.16 -24.73 5.06
C LYS A 189 18.52 -24.07 4.84
N GLU A 190 19.24 -24.44 3.79
CA GLU A 190 20.50 -23.78 3.42
C GLU A 190 20.25 -22.37 2.84
N TYR A 191 19.26 -22.24 1.96
CA TYR A 191 18.82 -20.97 1.39
C TYR A 191 18.49 -19.96 2.50
N ASN A 192 17.64 -20.31 3.46
CA ASN A 192 17.24 -19.43 4.56
C ASN A 192 18.42 -19.00 5.45
N LYS A 193 19.45 -19.84 5.61
CA LYS A 193 20.67 -19.45 6.33
C LYS A 193 21.52 -18.46 5.54
N SER A 194 21.43 -18.48 4.22
CA SER A 194 22.24 -17.67 3.30
C SER A 194 21.65 -16.28 3.00
N THR A 195 20.37 -16.05 3.31
CA THR A 195 19.61 -14.89 2.83
C THR A 195 18.67 -14.30 3.87
N ASP A 196 18.38 -12.99 3.78
CA ASP A 196 17.37 -12.32 4.60
C ASP A 196 15.94 -12.54 4.08
N LYS A 197 15.81 -13.04 2.84
CA LYS A 197 14.56 -13.19 2.10
C LYS A 197 13.62 -14.24 2.66
N ASN A 198 14.17 -15.28 3.29
CA ASN A 198 13.53 -16.36 4.03
C ASN A 198 12.18 -16.87 3.47
N ILE A 199 12.15 -18.14 3.10
CA ILE A 199 10.97 -18.80 2.54
C ILE A 199 10.50 -19.89 3.50
N TYR A 200 9.20 -19.94 3.74
CA TYR A 200 8.55 -20.94 4.58
C TYR A 200 7.31 -21.49 3.89
N LEU A 201 6.75 -22.53 4.49
CA LEU A 201 5.42 -23.03 4.18
C LEU A 201 4.50 -22.80 5.38
N ASP A 202 3.24 -22.45 5.13
CA ASP A 202 2.22 -22.52 6.19
C ASP A 202 1.55 -23.90 6.27
N GLU A 203 0.72 -24.09 7.30
CA GLU A 203 0.00 -25.34 7.53
C GLU A 203 -1.02 -25.72 6.43
N ASP A 204 -1.43 -24.76 5.58
CA ASP A 204 -2.36 -24.97 4.47
C ASP A 204 -1.64 -25.18 3.12
N GLY A 205 -0.31 -25.15 3.12
CA GLY A 205 0.50 -25.33 1.92
C GLY A 205 0.68 -24.09 1.05
N TYR A 206 0.49 -22.88 1.60
CA TYR A 206 0.89 -21.65 0.92
C TYR A 206 2.35 -21.30 1.23
N ILE A 207 3.06 -20.81 0.22
CA ILE A 207 4.41 -20.29 0.39
C ILE A 207 4.37 -18.93 1.09
N VAL A 208 5.18 -18.81 2.14
CA VAL A 208 5.38 -17.58 2.88
C VAL A 208 6.77 -17.06 2.54
N SER A 209 6.81 -16.08 1.64
CA SER A 209 8.05 -15.44 1.22
C SER A 209 8.22 -14.09 1.92
N LEU A 210 9.31 -13.92 2.68
CA LEU A 210 9.56 -12.70 3.44
C LEU A 210 10.28 -11.59 2.65
N VAL A 211 10.50 -11.80 1.33
CA VAL A 211 10.95 -10.74 0.40
C VAL A 211 10.07 -9.54 0.46
#